data_AF-A0A2A2I922-F1
#
_entry.id   AF-A0A2A2I922-F1
#
_cell.length_a   1.000
_cell.length_b   1.000
_cell.length_c   1.000
_cell.angle_alpha   90.00
_cell.angle_beta   90.00
_cell.angle_gamma   90.00
#
_symmetry.space_group_name_H-M   'P 1'
#
loop_
_entity.id
_entity.type
_entity.pdbx_description
1 polymer ?
#
loop_
_entity_poly.entity_id
_entity_poly.type
_entity_poly.pdbx_seq_one_letter_code
_entity_poly.pdbx_strand_id
1 'polypeptide(L)'
;MIEEWGTGTIFQGTSKKSDSANAEKSGDASNNSLHRERELLSDSMDKAPGLIPVRTITYGDESVDIPYFLRDAFLLPQRFEESERFLVRMGGEEQARLMSELPSRLDGFHKRVTRYYESHSQTFFNELKQFITEEVRRRKLIQDRPGELFLFYESSEIVVTEDLGKIQINKENFTGMPGLIDQLNEDGIEKVSDLPKELLVIGKYKGVGKGRVESFFQQLKTIQRLMMAKLV
;
A
#
# COMPACT_ATOMS: atom_id res chain seq x y z
N MET A 1 71.40 20.24 29.99
CA MET A 1 71.68 19.01 30.77
C MET A 1 70.63 18.02 30.30
N ILE A 2 70.88 17.14 29.30
CA ILE A 2 71.77 15.94 29.31
C ILE A 2 71.47 15.15 30.59
N GLU A 3 70.88 13.95 30.57
CA GLU A 3 71.36 12.66 29.99
C GLU A 3 70.14 11.83 29.49
N GLU A 4 70.11 11.24 28.28
CA GLU A 4 70.56 9.87 27.87
C GLU A 4 70.70 8.85 29.04
N TRP A 5 70.31 7.59 28.96
CA TRP A 5 70.88 6.40 28.30
C TRP A 5 69.88 5.26 28.64
N GLY A 6 69.66 4.17 27.92
CA GLY A 6 70.30 3.54 26.76
C GLY A 6 69.36 2.40 26.28
N THR A 7 69.34 2.10 24.98
CA THR A 7 70.15 1.09 24.27
C THR A 7 69.71 -0.36 24.46
N GLY A 8 69.39 -1.01 23.33
CA GLY A 8 69.63 -2.44 23.11
C GLY A 8 68.41 -3.26 22.69
N THR A 9 68.32 -4.08 21.63
CA THR A 9 69.05 -4.32 20.36
C THR A 9 68.51 -5.67 19.81
N ILE A 10 68.07 -5.69 18.54
CA ILE A 10 68.20 -6.76 17.50
C ILE A 10 67.39 -8.10 17.58
N PHE A 11 66.41 -8.21 16.66
CA PHE A 11 66.36 -9.06 15.42
C PHE A 11 66.14 -10.59 15.43
N GLN A 12 65.48 -11.01 14.34
CA GLN A 12 65.21 -12.37 13.79
C GLN A 12 64.01 -13.10 14.44
N GLY A 13 62.96 -13.52 13.74
CA GLY A 13 62.78 -13.86 12.32
C GLY A 13 62.17 -15.26 12.27
N THR A 14 61.04 -15.45 11.59
CA THR A 14 60.72 -16.67 10.81
C THR A 14 59.40 -16.53 10.06
N SER A 15 59.40 -17.12 8.88
CA SER A 15 58.37 -17.15 7.86
C SER A 15 57.76 -18.55 7.83
N LYS A 16 56.43 -18.69 7.63
CA LYS A 16 55.78 -19.41 6.51
C LYS A 16 54.36 -19.94 6.82
N LYS A 17 53.54 -19.86 5.76
CA LYS A 17 52.35 -20.66 5.36
C LYS A 17 51.07 -20.44 6.16
N SER A 18 50.05 -19.79 5.60
CA SER A 18 49.10 -20.25 4.56
C SER A 18 48.24 -21.41 5.04
N ASP A 19 46.96 -21.12 5.32
CA ASP A 19 45.84 -21.91 4.83
C ASP A 19 44.58 -21.04 4.78
N SER A 20 43.78 -21.38 3.78
CA SER A 20 42.67 -20.65 3.19
C SER A 20 41.31 -20.99 3.79
N ALA A 21 40.36 -20.08 3.53
CA ALA A 21 38.94 -20.29 3.22
C ALA A 21 37.88 -20.04 4.31
N ASN A 22 36.79 -19.45 3.81
CA ASN A 22 35.44 -19.26 4.35
C ASN A 22 35.15 -18.10 5.31
N ALA A 23 34.55 -17.05 4.75
CA ALA A 23 33.32 -16.45 5.31
C ALA A 23 32.49 -15.79 4.19
N GLU A 24 31.29 -16.35 4.02
CA GLU A 24 30.17 -16.01 3.13
C GLU A 24 29.78 -14.53 3.23
N LYS A 25 29.64 -13.77 2.13
CA LYS A 25 28.44 -13.64 1.27
C LYS A 25 27.10 -13.61 2.04
N SER A 26 26.77 -12.48 2.64
CA SER A 26 25.42 -12.12 3.05
C SER A 26 25.11 -10.67 2.69
N GLY A 27 24.69 -10.45 1.44
CA GLY A 27 24.36 -9.11 0.96
C GLY A 27 23.90 -9.12 -0.48
N ASP A 28 22.83 -9.86 -0.80
CA ASP A 28 22.24 -9.77 -2.15
C ASP A 28 20.78 -10.25 -2.30
N ALA A 29 20.13 -10.70 -1.22
CA ALA A 29 18.75 -11.20 -1.33
C ALA A 29 17.69 -10.07 -1.42
N SER A 30 17.96 -8.89 -0.86
CA SER A 30 16.97 -7.80 -0.78
C SER A 30 16.94 -6.89 -2.02
N ASN A 31 18.05 -6.75 -2.75
CA ASN A 31 18.10 -5.93 -3.98
C ASN A 31 17.52 -6.67 -5.18
N ASN A 32 17.57 -8.00 -5.17
CA ASN A 32 17.14 -8.82 -6.30
C ASN A 32 15.62 -8.97 -6.38
N SER A 33 14.89 -8.88 -5.26
CA SER A 33 13.41 -8.93 -5.28
C SER A 33 12.81 -7.64 -5.84
N LEU A 34 13.33 -6.47 -5.45
CA LEU A 34 12.85 -5.17 -5.91
C LEU A 34 13.12 -4.94 -7.40
N HIS A 35 14.29 -5.39 -7.90
CA HIS A 35 14.60 -5.32 -9.33
C HIS A 35 13.66 -6.18 -10.17
N ARG A 36 13.36 -7.40 -9.70
CA ARG A 36 12.45 -8.33 -10.39
C ARG A 36 11.01 -7.83 -10.38
N GLU A 37 10.57 -7.19 -9.31
CA GLU A 37 9.24 -6.58 -9.21
C GLU A 37 9.09 -5.38 -10.14
N ARG A 38 10.13 -4.54 -10.28
CA ARG A 38 10.18 -3.43 -11.25
C ARG A 38 10.15 -3.89 -12.69
N GLU A 39 10.92 -4.90 -13.06
CA GLU A 39 10.92 -5.45 -14.43
C GLU A 39 9.55 -6.03 -14.78
N LEU A 40 8.95 -6.82 -13.89
CA LEU A 40 7.62 -7.40 -14.09
C LEU A 40 6.50 -6.33 -14.17
N LEU A 41 6.63 -5.23 -13.43
CA LEU A 41 5.72 -4.09 -13.55
C LEU A 41 5.90 -3.39 -14.89
N SER A 42 7.14 -3.10 -15.30
CA SER A 42 7.45 -2.39 -16.56
C SER A 42 6.96 -3.16 -17.80
N ASP A 43 7.20 -4.47 -17.88
CA ASP A 43 6.79 -5.31 -19.01
C ASP A 43 5.26 -5.41 -19.15
N SER A 44 4.54 -5.18 -18.05
CA SER A 44 3.08 -5.28 -18.00
C SER A 44 2.35 -3.96 -18.26
N MET A 45 3.04 -2.82 -18.18
CA MET A 45 2.46 -1.50 -18.43
C MET A 45 2.42 -1.15 -19.93
N ASP A 46 3.26 -1.79 -20.74
CA ASP A 46 3.49 -1.41 -22.14
C ASP A 46 2.48 -1.95 -23.17
N LYS A 47 1.46 -2.75 -22.78
CA LYS A 47 0.61 -3.46 -23.78
C LYS A 47 -0.90 -3.35 -23.63
N ALA A 48 -1.44 -2.96 -22.47
CA ALA A 48 -2.89 -2.85 -22.28
C ALA A 48 -3.38 -1.40 -22.34
N PRO A 49 -4.40 -1.07 -23.16
CA PRO A 49 -4.99 0.26 -23.20
C PRO A 49 -5.39 0.75 -21.80
N GLY A 50 -4.84 1.90 -21.39
CA GLY A 50 -5.09 2.52 -20.08
C GLY A 50 -4.02 2.28 -19.00
N LEU A 51 -3.11 1.31 -19.18
CA LEU A 51 -1.94 1.13 -18.28
C LEU A 51 -0.71 1.95 -18.68
N ILE A 52 -0.79 2.64 -19.82
CA ILE A 52 0.26 3.51 -20.34
C ILE A 52 0.61 4.58 -19.28
N PRO A 53 1.87 4.71 -18.87
CA PRO A 53 2.33 5.78 -17.99
C PRO A 53 2.04 7.16 -18.56
N VAL A 54 1.52 8.08 -17.74
CA VAL A 54 1.29 9.49 -18.09
C VAL A 54 2.25 10.45 -17.42
N ARG A 55 2.84 10.05 -16.30
CA ARG A 55 3.83 10.83 -15.56
C ARG A 55 4.60 9.90 -14.63
N THR A 56 5.77 10.37 -14.22
CA THR A 56 6.61 9.70 -13.21
C THR A 56 6.75 10.62 -12.01
N ILE A 57 6.67 10.05 -10.81
CA ILE A 57 6.94 10.72 -9.54
C ILE A 57 8.23 10.16 -8.96
N THR A 58 9.10 11.02 -8.44
CA THR A 58 10.38 10.61 -7.86
C THR A 58 10.54 11.01 -6.39
N TYR A 59 11.34 10.25 -5.66
CA TYR A 59 11.83 10.57 -4.32
C TYR A 59 13.25 10.01 -4.19
N GLY A 60 14.24 10.87 -3.94
CA GLY A 60 15.66 10.50 -4.07
C GLY A 60 15.98 9.95 -5.46
N ASP A 61 16.57 8.76 -5.50
CA ASP A 61 16.89 8.03 -6.73
C ASP A 61 15.77 7.06 -7.17
N GLU A 62 14.69 6.99 -6.40
CA GLU A 62 13.56 6.13 -6.72
C GLU A 62 12.50 6.88 -7.54
N SER A 63 11.81 6.14 -8.40
CA SER A 63 10.71 6.61 -9.22
C SER A 63 9.56 5.60 -9.24
N VAL A 64 8.36 6.13 -9.49
CA VAL A 64 7.16 5.36 -9.78
C VAL A 64 6.37 6.00 -10.92
N ASP A 65 5.93 5.15 -11.85
CA ASP A 65 5.11 5.56 -12.98
C ASP A 65 3.64 5.57 -12.61
N ILE A 66 2.93 6.62 -13.04
CA ILE A 66 1.50 6.78 -12.85
C ILE A 66 0.80 6.38 -14.16
N PRO A 67 0.02 5.29 -14.18
CA PRO A 67 -0.83 4.94 -15.31
C PRO A 67 -1.86 6.02 -15.64
N TYR A 68 -2.27 6.12 -16.91
CA TYR A 68 -3.30 7.06 -17.35
C TYR A 68 -4.58 7.01 -16.52
N PHE A 69 -5.06 5.80 -16.17
CA PHE A 69 -6.31 5.66 -15.40
C PHE A 69 -6.22 6.20 -13.96
N LEU A 70 -5.02 6.42 -13.44
CA LEU A 70 -4.80 7.01 -12.11
C LEU A 70 -4.53 8.51 -12.15
N ARG A 71 -4.50 9.16 -13.33
CA ARG A 71 -4.14 10.58 -13.48
C ARG A 71 -4.92 11.48 -12.53
N ASP A 72 -6.23 11.31 -12.50
CA ASP A 72 -7.16 12.13 -11.71
C ASP A 72 -7.77 11.33 -10.55
N ALA A 73 -7.08 10.28 -10.09
CA ALA A 73 -7.56 9.46 -8.98
C ALA A 73 -7.50 10.22 -7.65
N PHE A 74 -8.53 10.04 -6.82
CA PHE A 74 -8.54 10.60 -5.48
C PHE A 74 -7.60 9.82 -4.55
N LEU A 75 -6.72 10.54 -3.86
CA LEU A 75 -5.85 9.99 -2.82
C LEU A 75 -6.59 10.03 -1.48
N LEU A 76 -7.45 9.04 -1.25
CA LEU A 76 -8.17 8.90 0.01
C LEU A 76 -7.16 8.66 1.14
N PRO A 77 -7.05 9.54 2.16
CA PRO A 77 -6.06 9.37 3.23
C PRO A 77 -6.13 8.01 3.94
N GLN A 78 -7.32 7.41 4.02
CA GLN A 78 -7.56 6.09 4.61
C GLN A 78 -6.84 4.95 3.88
N ARG A 79 -6.36 5.17 2.65
CA ARG A 79 -5.54 4.21 1.88
C ARG A 79 -4.04 4.29 2.21
N PHE A 80 -3.64 5.26 3.02
CA PHE A 80 -2.26 5.54 3.39
C PHE A 80 -2.17 5.51 4.92
N GLU A 81 -2.09 4.34 5.52
CA GLU A 81 -2.18 4.15 6.97
C GLU A 81 -1.19 5.02 7.75
N GLU A 82 0.07 5.05 7.31
CA GLU A 82 1.12 5.80 7.98
C GLU A 82 1.11 7.28 7.60
N SER A 83 0.64 7.60 6.38
CA SER A 83 0.54 8.98 5.90
C SER A 83 -0.86 9.59 6.06
N GLU A 84 -1.83 8.94 6.71
CA GLU A 84 -3.22 9.39 6.74
C GLU A 84 -3.30 10.82 7.30
N ARG A 85 -2.73 11.03 8.48
CA ARG A 85 -2.72 12.35 9.14
C ARG A 85 -1.94 13.39 8.32
N PHE A 86 -0.85 12.96 7.70
CA PHE A 86 -0.04 13.81 6.84
C PHE A 86 -0.86 14.30 5.64
N LEU A 87 -1.57 13.40 4.96
CA LEU A 87 -2.44 13.71 3.82
C LEU A 87 -3.67 14.52 4.21
N VAL A 88 -4.29 14.25 5.37
CA VAL A 88 -5.40 15.08 5.88
C VAL A 88 -4.94 16.52 6.12
N ARG A 89 -3.76 16.70 6.71
CA ARG A 89 -3.21 18.04 6.98
C ARG A 89 -2.84 18.77 5.68
N MET A 90 -2.24 18.05 4.73
CA MET A 90 -1.98 18.54 3.38
C MET A 90 -3.28 18.96 2.68
N GLY A 91 -4.32 18.12 2.68
CA GLY A 91 -5.60 18.39 2.00
C GLY A 91 -6.44 19.51 2.63
N GLY A 92 -6.12 19.93 3.85
CA GLY A 92 -6.68 21.11 4.52
C GLY A 92 -5.87 22.39 4.30
N GLU A 93 -4.58 22.29 3.93
CA GLU A 93 -3.68 23.42 3.70
C GLU A 93 -3.47 23.72 2.20
N GLU A 94 -3.32 22.72 1.30
CA GLU A 94 -3.33 22.84 -0.18
C GLU A 94 -3.20 21.46 -0.90
N GLN A 95 -4.03 21.23 -1.94
CA GLN A 95 -3.70 20.51 -3.20
C GLN A 95 -3.11 19.07 -3.17
N ALA A 96 -3.60 18.14 -2.36
CA ALA A 96 -3.25 16.72 -2.55
C ALA A 96 -4.46 15.80 -2.40
N ARG A 97 -5.59 16.17 -3.00
CA ARG A 97 -6.75 15.27 -3.09
C ARG A 97 -6.67 14.40 -4.32
N LEU A 98 -5.99 14.86 -5.36
CA LEU A 98 -5.87 14.17 -6.64
C LEU A 98 -4.43 13.79 -6.93
N MET A 99 -4.23 12.65 -7.58
CA MET A 99 -2.92 12.20 -8.07
C MET A 99 -2.25 13.24 -8.97
N SER A 100 -3.02 13.96 -9.80
CA SER A 100 -2.54 15.02 -10.69
C SER A 100 -1.94 16.21 -9.96
N GLU A 101 -2.37 16.48 -8.72
CA GLU A 101 -1.92 17.62 -7.93
C GLU A 101 -0.57 17.38 -7.25
N LEU A 102 -0.14 16.12 -7.14
CA LEU A 102 1.17 15.79 -6.59
C LEU A 102 2.29 16.43 -7.44
N PRO A 103 3.37 16.94 -6.83
CA PRO A 103 4.54 17.37 -7.60
C PRO A 103 5.25 16.17 -8.25
N SER A 104 6.06 16.44 -9.27
CA SER A 104 6.88 15.41 -9.93
C SER A 104 8.00 14.87 -9.03
N ARG A 105 8.43 15.65 -8.04
CA ARG A 105 9.39 15.25 -7.01
C ARG A 105 8.75 15.39 -5.63
N LEU A 106 8.83 14.34 -4.81
CA LEU A 106 8.36 14.37 -3.42
C LEU A 106 9.48 14.70 -2.41
N ASP A 107 10.70 14.97 -2.87
CA ASP A 107 11.77 15.46 -2.01
C ASP A 107 11.34 16.76 -1.31
N GLY A 108 11.42 16.77 0.02
CA GLY A 108 10.97 17.92 0.80
C GLY A 108 9.45 18.15 0.81
N PHE A 109 8.63 17.21 0.35
CA PHE A 109 7.17 17.37 0.31
C PHE A 109 6.56 17.68 1.68
N HIS A 110 7.14 17.12 2.75
CA HIS A 110 6.78 17.39 4.14
C HIS A 110 6.85 18.88 4.53
N LYS A 111 7.67 19.70 3.84
CA LYS A 111 7.84 21.12 4.17
C LYS A 111 6.58 21.95 3.92
N ARG A 112 5.60 21.41 3.19
CA ARG A 112 4.31 22.05 2.92
C ARG A 112 3.38 22.10 4.13
N VAL A 113 3.65 21.28 5.15
CA VAL A 113 2.88 21.23 6.39
C VAL A 113 3.79 21.30 7.60
N THR A 114 3.34 21.98 8.64
CA THR A 114 4.13 22.12 9.88
C THR A 114 4.24 20.81 10.66
N ARG A 115 5.37 20.60 11.35
CA ARG A 115 5.65 19.45 12.24
C ARG A 115 5.84 18.08 11.55
N TYR A 116 6.09 18.08 10.25
CA TYR A 116 6.45 16.87 9.51
C TYR A 116 7.94 16.90 9.11
N TYR A 117 8.52 15.71 8.97
CA TYR A 117 9.93 15.50 8.68
C TYR A 117 10.11 14.75 7.37
N GLU A 118 11.34 14.69 6.88
CA GLU A 118 11.72 13.98 5.65
C GLU A 118 11.19 12.54 5.58
N SER A 119 11.20 11.83 6.70
CA SER A 119 10.64 10.48 6.82
C SER A 119 9.20 10.38 6.34
N HIS A 120 8.37 11.42 6.51
CA HIS A 120 6.98 11.40 6.08
C HIS A 120 6.83 11.52 4.56
N SER A 121 7.74 12.24 3.89
CA SER A 121 7.78 12.26 2.43
C SER A 121 8.18 10.90 1.88
N GLN A 122 9.15 10.23 2.53
CA GLN A 122 9.57 8.88 2.18
C GLN A 122 8.44 7.86 2.40
N THR A 123 7.82 7.88 3.57
CA THR A 123 6.69 7.00 3.91
C THR A 123 5.56 7.17 2.91
N PHE A 124 5.15 8.42 2.62
CA PHE A 124 4.13 8.67 1.63
C PHE A 124 4.51 8.16 0.23
N PHE A 125 5.77 8.36 -0.20
CA PHE A 125 6.23 7.82 -1.48
C PHE A 125 6.17 6.29 -1.52
N ASN A 126 6.51 5.61 -0.42
CA ASN A 126 6.44 4.16 -0.31
C ASN A 126 5.00 3.65 -0.38
N GLU A 127 4.09 4.27 0.37
CA GLU A 127 2.67 3.95 0.31
C GLU A 127 2.06 4.28 -1.06
N LEU A 128 2.53 5.33 -1.74
CA LEU A 128 2.11 5.68 -3.09
C LEU A 128 2.50 4.59 -4.11
N LYS A 129 3.72 4.06 -4.03
CA LYS A 129 4.14 2.90 -4.85
C LYS A 129 3.24 1.69 -4.62
N GLN A 130 2.91 1.42 -3.36
CA GLN A 130 2.02 0.32 -3.01
C GLN A 130 0.61 0.55 -3.57
N PHE A 131 0.05 1.73 -3.37
CA PHE A 131 -1.26 2.13 -3.88
C PHE A 131 -1.35 1.93 -5.40
N ILE A 132 -0.36 2.40 -6.16
CA ILE A 132 -0.33 2.26 -7.62
C ILE A 132 -0.30 0.78 -8.03
N THR A 133 0.55 -0.02 -7.38
CA THR A 133 0.65 -1.46 -7.64
C THR A 133 -0.68 -2.16 -7.39
N GLU A 134 -1.35 -1.83 -6.28
CA GLU A 134 -2.67 -2.37 -5.93
C GLU A 134 -3.73 -1.99 -6.96
N GLU A 135 -3.79 -0.71 -7.36
CA GLU A 135 -4.80 -0.24 -8.32
C GLU A 135 -4.57 -0.81 -9.73
N VAL A 136 -3.31 -0.99 -10.15
CA VAL A 136 -2.99 -1.71 -11.40
C VAL A 136 -3.46 -3.16 -11.33
N ARG A 137 -3.25 -3.85 -10.21
CA ARG A 137 -3.75 -5.22 -9.99
C ARG A 137 -5.27 -5.29 -10.06
N ARG A 138 -5.97 -4.39 -9.36
CA ARG A 138 -7.44 -4.30 -9.35
C ARG A 138 -7.98 -4.03 -10.75
N ARG A 139 -7.33 -3.14 -11.50
CA ARG A 139 -7.72 -2.83 -12.89
C ARG A 139 -7.64 -4.06 -13.78
N LYS A 140 -6.53 -4.81 -13.71
CA LYS A 140 -6.35 -6.06 -14.46
C LYS A 140 -7.40 -7.11 -14.07
N LEU A 141 -7.63 -7.29 -12.77
CA LEU A 141 -8.64 -8.23 -12.27
C LEU A 141 -10.04 -7.95 -12.82
N ILE A 142 -10.45 -6.67 -12.84
CA ILE A 142 -11.75 -6.25 -13.38
C ILE A 142 -11.82 -6.45 -14.90
N GLN A 143 -10.70 -6.25 -15.61
CA GLN A 143 -10.63 -6.47 -17.06
C GLN A 143 -10.69 -7.96 -17.42
N ASP A 144 -10.05 -8.81 -16.63
CA ASP A 144 -9.99 -10.26 -16.87
C ASP A 144 -11.31 -10.97 -16.52
N ARG A 145 -12.12 -10.39 -15.64
CA ARG A 145 -13.38 -10.97 -15.13
C ARG A 145 -14.56 -10.00 -15.32
N PRO A 146 -14.92 -9.68 -16.58
CA PRO A 146 -15.99 -8.74 -16.86
C PRO A 146 -17.35 -9.26 -16.36
N GLY A 147 -18.16 -8.36 -15.81
CA GLY A 147 -19.48 -8.69 -15.27
C GLY A 147 -19.48 -9.15 -13.81
N GLU A 148 -18.33 -9.50 -13.24
CA GLU A 148 -18.23 -9.78 -11.82
C GLU A 148 -18.20 -8.48 -10.99
N LEU A 149 -18.89 -8.51 -9.85
CA LEU A 149 -18.85 -7.45 -8.85
C LEU A 149 -17.77 -7.75 -7.81
N PHE A 150 -16.83 -6.83 -7.63
CA PHE A 150 -15.76 -6.93 -6.64
C PHE A 150 -15.96 -5.92 -5.52
N LEU A 151 -15.77 -6.37 -4.27
CA LEU A 151 -15.57 -5.52 -3.10
C LEU A 151 -14.12 -5.63 -2.67
N PHE A 152 -13.45 -4.49 -2.50
CA PHE A 152 -12.06 -4.40 -2.09
C PHE A 152 -11.93 -3.84 -0.69
N TYR A 153 -10.97 -4.38 0.05
CA TYR A 153 -10.48 -3.86 1.32
C TYR A 153 -8.97 -4.03 1.33
N GLU A 154 -8.23 -2.92 1.27
CA GLU A 154 -6.77 -2.92 1.11
C GLU A 154 -6.33 -3.79 -0.08
N SER A 155 -5.39 -4.71 0.12
CA SER A 155 -4.90 -5.65 -0.88
C SER A 155 -5.85 -6.83 -1.14
N SER A 156 -6.91 -6.99 -0.35
CA SER A 156 -7.87 -8.09 -0.44
C SER A 156 -9.13 -7.75 -1.23
N GLU A 157 -9.75 -8.78 -1.81
CA GLU A 157 -11.01 -8.71 -2.53
C GLU A 157 -12.00 -9.81 -2.13
N ILE A 158 -13.28 -9.57 -2.45
CA ILE A 158 -14.36 -10.55 -2.49
C ILE A 158 -15.05 -10.42 -3.85
N VAL A 159 -15.30 -11.56 -4.50
CA VAL A 159 -16.23 -11.64 -5.63
C VAL A 159 -17.64 -11.75 -5.07
N VAL A 160 -18.50 -10.78 -5.35
CA VAL A 160 -19.90 -10.81 -4.92
C VAL A 160 -20.69 -11.75 -5.82
N THR A 161 -20.99 -12.93 -5.32
CA THR A 161 -21.89 -13.88 -5.97
C THR A 161 -23.33 -13.39 -5.91
N GLU A 162 -24.20 -13.94 -6.74
CA GLU A 162 -25.63 -13.57 -6.75
C GLU A 162 -26.27 -13.75 -5.37
N ASP A 163 -25.98 -14.86 -4.70
CA ASP A 163 -26.55 -15.13 -3.38
C ASP A 163 -25.95 -14.22 -2.30
N LEU A 164 -24.64 -13.96 -2.34
CA LEU A 164 -24.00 -13.04 -1.40
C LEU A 164 -24.56 -11.62 -1.56
N GLY A 165 -24.75 -11.18 -2.81
CA GLY A 165 -25.27 -9.85 -3.13
C GLY A 165 -26.69 -9.60 -2.59
N LYS A 166 -27.52 -10.65 -2.47
CA LYS A 166 -28.90 -10.56 -1.96
C LYS A 166 -28.99 -10.39 -0.44
N ILE A 167 -27.90 -10.61 0.29
CA ILE A 167 -27.89 -10.55 1.76
C ILE A 167 -28.15 -9.13 2.22
N GLN A 168 -29.14 -8.98 3.12
CA GLN A 168 -29.47 -7.70 3.74
C GLN A 168 -28.42 -7.29 4.76
N ILE A 169 -28.09 -6.01 4.77
CA ILE A 169 -27.25 -5.36 5.77
C ILE A 169 -28.13 -5.01 6.97
N ASN A 170 -28.24 -5.96 7.90
CA ASN A 170 -29.03 -5.85 9.11
C ASN A 170 -28.28 -6.44 10.32
N LYS A 171 -28.85 -6.26 11.52
CA LYS A 171 -28.22 -6.61 12.80
C LYS A 171 -28.21 -8.12 13.06
N GLU A 172 -28.99 -8.86 12.31
CA GLU A 172 -29.06 -10.33 12.31
C GLU A 172 -27.91 -10.94 11.50
N ASN A 173 -27.65 -10.41 10.31
CA ASN A 173 -26.61 -10.90 9.40
C ASN A 173 -25.22 -10.35 9.76
N PHE A 174 -25.16 -9.14 10.31
CA PHE A 174 -23.92 -8.46 10.69
C PHE A 174 -23.97 -8.05 12.17
N THR A 175 -22.99 -8.51 12.94
CA THR A 175 -22.99 -8.36 14.41
C THR A 175 -21.86 -7.46 14.90
N GLY A 176 -22.02 -6.87 16.08
CA GLY A 176 -20.99 -6.03 16.72
C GLY A 176 -20.83 -4.62 16.14
N MET A 177 -21.66 -4.22 15.18
CA MET A 177 -21.59 -2.91 14.52
C MET A 177 -22.97 -2.27 14.21
N PRO A 178 -23.90 -2.21 15.18
CA PRO A 178 -25.26 -1.72 14.94
C PRO A 178 -25.29 -0.29 14.38
N GLY A 179 -24.42 0.59 14.88
CA GLY A 179 -24.36 1.97 14.39
C GLY A 179 -23.79 2.12 12.98
N LEU A 180 -22.98 1.17 12.47
CA LEU A 180 -22.57 1.16 11.07
C LEU A 180 -23.75 0.72 10.19
N ILE A 181 -24.46 -0.33 10.61
CA ILE A 181 -25.62 -0.87 9.89
C ILE A 181 -26.71 0.21 9.75
N ASP A 182 -27.01 0.93 10.83
CA ASP A 182 -28.00 2.00 10.82
C ASP A 182 -27.59 3.12 9.83
N GLN A 183 -26.33 3.56 9.86
CA GLN A 183 -25.80 4.58 8.94
C GLN A 183 -25.75 4.13 7.47
N LEU A 184 -25.45 2.84 7.21
CA LEU A 184 -25.48 2.28 5.85
C LEU A 184 -26.92 2.29 5.30
N ASN A 185 -27.89 1.84 6.10
CA ASN A 185 -29.28 1.82 5.71
C ASN A 185 -29.86 3.24 5.53
N GLU A 186 -29.45 4.20 6.36
CA GLU A 186 -29.80 5.62 6.19
C GLU A 186 -29.29 6.19 4.84
N ASP A 187 -28.12 5.73 4.37
CA ASP A 187 -27.55 6.08 3.06
C ASP A 187 -28.13 5.22 1.90
N GLY A 188 -29.12 4.35 2.17
CA GLY A 188 -29.76 3.50 1.17
C GLY A 188 -28.96 2.25 0.78
N ILE A 189 -27.96 1.87 1.56
CA ILE A 189 -27.14 0.67 1.36
C ILE A 189 -27.74 -0.49 2.16
N GLU A 190 -28.73 -1.15 1.57
CA GLU A 190 -29.56 -2.16 2.25
C GLU A 190 -29.06 -3.60 2.04
N LYS A 191 -28.30 -3.85 0.98
CA LYS A 191 -27.78 -5.18 0.63
C LYS A 191 -26.30 -5.15 0.31
N VAL A 192 -25.66 -6.32 0.34
CA VAL A 192 -24.23 -6.45 0.02
C VAL A 192 -23.92 -5.97 -1.40
N SER A 193 -24.84 -6.13 -2.36
CA SER A 193 -24.68 -5.59 -3.72
C SER A 193 -24.60 -4.07 -3.79
N ASP A 194 -25.10 -3.38 -2.77
CA ASP A 194 -25.22 -1.92 -2.75
C ASP A 194 -23.95 -1.27 -2.16
N LEU A 195 -23.05 -2.09 -1.60
CA LEU A 195 -21.81 -1.62 -0.99
C LEU A 195 -20.91 -0.93 -2.03
N PRO A 196 -20.18 0.13 -1.62
CA PRO A 196 -19.16 0.72 -2.46
C PRO A 196 -18.07 -0.32 -2.76
N LYS A 197 -17.55 -0.29 -3.99
CA LYS A 197 -16.47 -1.20 -4.42
C LYS A 197 -15.22 -1.10 -3.52
N GLU A 198 -14.92 0.08 -2.98
CA GLU A 198 -13.85 0.27 -1.99
C GLU A 198 -14.47 0.42 -0.61
N LEU A 199 -14.28 -0.59 0.25
CA LEU A 199 -14.88 -0.63 1.57
C LEU A 199 -14.23 0.37 2.53
N LEU A 200 -12.97 0.79 2.33
CA LEU A 200 -12.38 1.83 3.18
C LEU A 200 -13.14 3.15 3.15
N VAL A 201 -13.94 3.42 2.10
CA VAL A 201 -14.82 4.59 2.02
C VAL A 201 -15.87 4.59 3.13
N ILE A 202 -16.30 3.43 3.64
CA ILE A 202 -17.27 3.37 4.74
C ILE A 202 -16.67 3.85 6.07
N GLY A 203 -15.33 3.99 6.15
CA GLY A 203 -14.66 4.67 7.26
C GLY A 203 -15.05 6.15 7.41
N LYS A 204 -15.77 6.73 6.45
CA LYS A 204 -16.37 8.07 6.57
C LYS A 204 -17.44 8.15 7.65
N TYR A 205 -18.08 7.03 8.01
CA TYR A 205 -19.20 7.01 8.95
C TYR A 205 -18.73 7.28 10.39
N LYS A 206 -19.61 7.92 11.16
CA LYS A 206 -19.27 8.34 12.52
C LYS A 206 -18.97 7.12 13.40
N GLY A 207 -17.79 7.14 14.02
CA GLY A 207 -17.31 6.06 14.88
C GLY A 207 -16.86 4.81 14.11
N VAL A 208 -16.76 4.86 12.79
CA VAL A 208 -16.31 3.73 11.97
C VAL A 208 -14.85 3.96 11.58
N GLY A 209 -13.93 3.39 12.35
CA GLY A 209 -12.51 3.37 12.00
C GLY A 209 -12.13 2.13 11.20
N LYS A 210 -10.88 2.07 10.74
CA LYS A 210 -10.28 0.96 9.98
C LYS A 210 -10.65 -0.42 10.53
N GLY A 211 -10.47 -0.66 11.84
CA GLY A 211 -10.78 -1.96 12.46
C GLY A 211 -12.26 -2.36 12.40
N ARG A 212 -13.20 -1.40 12.36
CA ARG A 212 -14.63 -1.71 12.15
C ARG A 212 -14.90 -2.09 10.70
N VAL A 213 -14.27 -1.40 9.74
CA VAL A 213 -14.35 -1.76 8.32
C VAL A 213 -13.76 -3.14 8.08
N GLU A 214 -12.61 -3.44 8.69
CA GLU A 214 -11.98 -4.75 8.64
C GLU A 214 -12.91 -5.85 9.18
N SER A 215 -13.48 -5.64 10.37
CA SER A 215 -14.42 -6.58 10.97
C SER A 215 -15.63 -6.83 10.07
N PHE A 216 -16.19 -5.78 9.46
CA PHE A 216 -17.28 -5.92 8.50
C PHE A 216 -16.87 -6.75 7.29
N PHE A 217 -15.70 -6.48 6.71
CA PHE A 217 -15.15 -7.26 5.60
C PHE A 217 -14.90 -8.73 5.94
N GLN A 218 -14.42 -9.03 7.15
CA GLN A 218 -14.24 -10.41 7.61
C GLN A 218 -15.58 -11.14 7.80
N GLN A 219 -16.63 -10.44 8.23
CA GLN A 219 -17.97 -11.00 8.28
C GLN A 219 -18.48 -11.35 6.88
N LEU A 220 -18.28 -10.48 5.88
CA LEU A 220 -18.61 -10.78 4.47
C LEU A 220 -17.89 -12.06 3.98
N LYS A 221 -16.58 -12.18 4.23
CA LYS A 221 -15.83 -13.39 3.87
C LYS A 221 -16.38 -14.64 4.57
N THR A 222 -16.72 -14.52 5.85
CA THR A 222 -17.25 -15.64 6.64
C THR A 222 -18.59 -16.11 6.11
N ILE A 223 -19.50 -15.17 5.84
CA ILE A 223 -20.80 -15.44 5.24
C ILE A 223 -20.63 -16.15 3.90
N GLN A 224 -19.77 -15.63 3.01
CA GLN A 224 -19.50 -16.26 1.72
C GLN A 224 -18.99 -17.70 1.86
N ARG A 225 -18.02 -17.95 2.75
CA ARG A 225 -17.50 -19.31 2.98
C ARG A 225 -18.59 -20.26 3.48
N LEU A 226 -19.44 -19.80 4.40
CA LEU A 226 -20.56 -20.60 4.91
C LEU A 226 -21.58 -20.96 3.82
N MET A 227 -21.80 -20.06 2.87
CA MET A 227 -22.68 -20.33 1.73
C MET A 227 -22.06 -21.36 0.78
N MET A 228 -20.77 -21.21 0.46
CA MET A 228 -20.06 -22.18 -0.39
C MET A 228 -20.00 -23.57 0.25
N ALA A 229 -19.82 -23.66 1.57
CA ALA A 229 -19.81 -24.93 2.30
C ALA A 229 -21.16 -25.65 2.33
N LYS A 230 -22.28 -24.94 2.13
CA LYS A 230 -23.63 -25.55 2.06
C LYS A 230 -23.96 -26.10 0.67
N LEU A 231 -23.14 -25.80 -0.34
CA LEU A 231 -23.32 -26.23 -1.73
C LEU A 231 -22.49 -27.49 -2.07
N VAL A 232 -21.64 -27.96 -1.15
CA VAL A 232 -20.80 -29.16 -1.26
C VAL A 232 -21.36 -30.24 -0.34
#